data_AF-A0AAW1V4W4-F1
#
_entry.id   AF-A0AAW1V4W4-F1
#
_cell.length_a   1.000
_cell.length_b   1.000
_cell.length_c   1.000
_cell.angle_alpha   90.00
_cell.angle_beta   90.00
_cell.angle_gamma   90.00
#
_symmetry.space_group_name_H-M   'P 1'
#
loop_
_entity.id
_entity.type
_entity.pdbx_description
1 polymer ?
#
loop_
_entity_poly.entity_id
_entity_poly.type
_entity_poly.pdbx_seq_one_letter_code
_entity_poly.pdbx_strand_id
1 'polypeptide(L)'
;MKFLLVLVAVFAVSYSRKIDMNELVNKIKSYSGKDSDSSEEIEDLIKDGLKDVSNQIEVAICKTNGTRVYDAALKSLECAKASKSDDIICDSMNAEFKKCIKPIEKVFEECLEAKYHDVPKLIINSIVSTSEYLCNSKVRDVVELSNKCAAVDVEKLKSCVSGIEEKFKHIENVKNLKTEVCSELVKHKDCLLGQVNKNCKHDVTKKSFSNLFEAAITKPCAA
;
A
#
# COMPACT_ATOMS: atom_id res chain seq x y z
N MET A 1 2.76 -5.28 9.65
CA MET A 1 1.48 -5.18 8.90
C MET A 1 0.86 -3.78 8.91
N LYS A 2 0.78 -3.09 10.08
CA LYS A 2 0.25 -1.71 10.17
C LYS A 2 1.02 -0.67 9.34
N PHE A 3 2.34 -0.81 9.18
CA PHE A 3 3.15 0.13 8.41
C PHE A 3 3.02 -0.04 6.87
N LEU A 4 2.85 -1.28 6.39
CA LEU A 4 2.54 -1.57 4.99
C LEU A 4 1.12 -1.09 4.64
N LEU A 5 0.18 -1.31 5.57
CA LEU A 5 -1.15 -0.70 5.52
C LEU A 5 -1.07 0.82 5.61
N VAL A 6 -0.12 1.42 6.32
CA VAL A 6 0.09 2.88 6.33
C VAL A 6 0.77 3.37 5.05
N LEU A 7 1.58 2.59 4.34
CA LEU A 7 2.13 3.00 3.04
C LEU A 7 1.10 2.83 1.93
N VAL A 8 0.40 1.70 1.89
CA VAL A 8 -0.75 1.48 1.00
C VAL A 8 -1.89 2.42 1.36
N ALA A 9 -2.12 2.71 2.64
CA ALA A 9 -3.09 3.71 3.06
C ALA A 9 -2.53 5.12 2.95
N VAL A 10 -1.24 5.43 2.95
CA VAL A 10 -0.78 6.79 2.64
C VAL A 10 -0.92 7.00 1.14
N PHE A 11 -0.58 6.01 0.31
CA PHE A 11 -0.90 6.04 -1.12
C PHE A 11 -2.41 6.07 -1.39
N ALA A 12 -3.21 5.32 -0.64
CA ALA A 12 -4.66 5.33 -0.76
C ALA A 12 -5.24 6.64 -0.20
N VAL A 13 -4.89 7.09 1.01
CA VAL A 13 -5.35 8.30 1.74
C VAL A 13 -4.90 9.59 1.08
N SER A 14 -3.73 9.63 0.46
CA SER A 14 -3.34 10.75 -0.42
C SER A 14 -4.31 10.88 -1.61
N TYR A 15 -4.95 9.77 -2.03
CA TYR A 15 -6.00 9.74 -3.05
C TYR A 15 -7.44 9.71 -2.48
N SER A 16 -7.65 9.24 -1.25
CA SER A 16 -8.94 9.01 -0.60
C SER A 16 -9.04 9.83 0.67
N ARG A 17 -9.25 11.14 0.50
CA ARG A 17 -9.62 12.09 1.55
C ARG A 17 -10.97 11.78 2.26
N LYS A 18 -11.45 10.52 2.26
CA LYS A 18 -12.76 10.14 2.81
C LYS A 18 -12.85 8.80 3.55
N ILE A 19 -11.80 7.99 3.67
CA ILE A 19 -11.91 6.68 4.35
C ILE A 19 -11.44 6.81 5.80
N ASP A 20 -12.35 6.63 6.78
CA ASP A 20 -12.02 6.54 8.20
C ASP A 20 -11.26 5.23 8.48
N MET A 21 -9.94 5.34 8.50
CA MET A 21 -9.03 4.22 8.74
C MET A 21 -9.24 3.55 10.11
N ASN A 22 -9.80 4.25 11.10
CA ASN A 22 -10.10 3.66 12.40
C ASN A 22 -11.29 2.71 12.32
N GLU A 23 -12.28 3.01 11.48
CA GLU A 23 -13.43 2.15 11.24
C GLU A 23 -12.99 0.83 10.58
N LEU A 24 -12.18 0.92 9.51
CA LEU A 24 -11.67 -0.26 8.80
C LEU A 24 -10.83 -1.16 9.71
N VAL A 25 -9.93 -0.56 10.50
CA VAL A 25 -9.06 -1.30 11.43
C VAL A 25 -9.86 -1.93 12.57
N ASN A 26 -10.89 -1.25 13.08
CA ASN A 26 -11.75 -1.80 14.13
C ASN A 26 -12.63 -2.95 13.61
N LYS A 27 -13.13 -2.85 12.38
CA LYS A 27 -13.83 -3.96 11.70
C LYS A 27 -12.90 -5.16 11.54
N ILE A 28 -11.69 -4.99 11.00
CA ILE A 28 -10.74 -6.11 10.82
C ILE A 28 -10.38 -6.77 12.16
N LYS A 29 -10.20 -5.99 13.23
CA LYS A 29 -9.91 -6.52 14.57
C LYS A 29 -11.07 -7.30 15.19
N SER A 30 -12.33 -6.94 14.91
CA SER A 30 -13.47 -7.69 15.45
C SER A 30 -13.63 -9.09 14.86
N TYR A 31 -12.96 -9.37 13.73
CA TYR A 31 -13.07 -10.65 13.01
C TYR A 31 -11.93 -11.62 13.28
N SER A 32 -10.78 -11.20 13.83
CA SER A 32 -9.62 -12.09 14.04
C SER A 32 -9.79 -13.11 15.19
N GLY A 33 -11.03 -13.44 15.57
CA GLY A 33 -11.36 -14.35 16.66
C GLY A 33 -12.70 -15.09 16.51
N LYS A 34 -13.29 -15.18 15.31
CA LYS A 34 -14.54 -15.93 15.07
C LYS A 34 -14.36 -17.01 14.00
N ASP A 35 -15.02 -18.15 14.22
CA ASP A 35 -15.00 -19.37 13.40
C ASP A 35 -15.56 -19.19 11.97
N SER A 36 -15.53 -20.27 11.18
CA SER A 36 -15.76 -20.37 9.73
C SER A 36 -17.02 -19.71 9.14
N ASP A 37 -18.04 -19.38 9.94
CA ASP A 37 -19.21 -18.57 9.52
C ASP A 37 -18.84 -17.11 9.19
N SER A 38 -17.67 -16.64 9.65
CA SER A 38 -17.17 -15.28 9.39
C SER A 38 -16.64 -15.05 7.97
N SER A 39 -16.46 -16.11 7.17
CA SER A 39 -15.82 -15.98 5.85
C SER A 39 -16.72 -15.32 4.81
N GLU A 40 -18.04 -15.57 4.86
CA GLU A 40 -19.00 -14.99 3.91
C GLU A 40 -19.26 -13.50 4.23
N GLU A 41 -19.39 -13.15 5.52
CA GLU A 41 -19.50 -11.75 5.96
C GLU A 41 -18.26 -10.92 5.60
N ILE A 42 -17.05 -11.48 5.76
CA ILE A 42 -15.81 -10.82 5.38
C ILE A 42 -15.75 -10.61 3.87
N GLU A 43 -16.21 -11.58 3.09
CA GLU A 43 -16.24 -11.48 1.64
C GLU A 43 -17.18 -10.36 1.17
N ASP A 44 -18.37 -10.27 1.74
CA ASP A 44 -19.32 -9.22 1.38
C ASP A 44 -18.79 -7.84 1.78
N LEU A 45 -18.15 -7.72 2.94
CA LEU A 45 -17.46 -6.48 3.34
C LEU A 45 -16.31 -6.11 2.39
N ILE A 46 -15.55 -7.09 1.90
CA ILE A 46 -14.50 -6.85 0.90
C ILE A 46 -15.14 -6.36 -0.40
N LYS A 47 -16.21 -7.01 -0.88
CA LYS A 47 -16.91 -6.61 -2.10
C LYS A 47 -17.49 -5.20 -1.99
N ASP A 48 -18.11 -4.85 -0.87
CA ASP A 48 -18.64 -3.52 -0.60
C ASP A 48 -17.51 -2.48 -0.58
N GLY A 49 -16.40 -2.78 0.12
CA GLY A 49 -15.22 -1.91 0.13
C GLY A 49 -14.60 -1.73 -1.26
N LEU A 50 -14.53 -2.80 -2.06
CA LEU A 50 -14.06 -2.74 -3.44
C LEU A 50 -14.98 -1.90 -4.33
N LYS A 51 -16.30 -2.00 -4.12
CA LYS A 51 -17.29 -1.18 -4.83
C LYS A 51 -17.13 0.30 -4.51
N ASP A 52 -16.97 0.64 -3.24
CA ASP A 52 -16.76 2.03 -2.80
C ASP A 52 -15.45 2.61 -3.34
N VAL A 53 -14.36 1.83 -3.31
CA VAL A 53 -13.07 2.23 -3.90
C VAL A 53 -13.18 2.39 -5.41
N SER A 54 -13.87 1.47 -6.09
CA SER A 54 -14.06 1.54 -7.54
C SER A 54 -14.85 2.78 -7.95
N ASN A 55 -15.91 3.12 -7.21
CA ASN A 55 -16.68 4.35 -7.42
C ASN A 55 -15.82 5.61 -7.24
N GLN A 56 -14.92 5.63 -6.24
CA GLN A 56 -13.99 6.75 -6.04
C GLN A 56 -12.97 6.87 -7.17
N ILE A 57 -12.43 5.75 -7.64
CA ILE A 57 -11.49 5.71 -8.77
C ILE A 57 -12.18 6.17 -10.07
N GLU A 58 -13.43 5.77 -10.30
CA GLU A 58 -14.23 6.21 -11.44
C GLU A 58 -14.37 7.73 -11.45
N VAL A 59 -14.81 8.31 -10.34
CA VAL A 59 -15.04 9.76 -10.23
C VAL A 59 -13.74 10.55 -10.36
N ALA A 60 -12.64 10.06 -9.79
CA ALA A 60 -11.41 10.82 -9.68
C ALA A 60 -10.46 10.66 -10.87
N ILE A 61 -10.38 9.46 -11.46
CA ILE A 61 -9.25 9.08 -12.30
C ILE A 61 -9.71 8.44 -13.61
N CYS A 62 -10.65 7.49 -13.56
CA CYS A 62 -11.07 6.71 -14.72
C CYS A 62 -12.55 6.92 -15.05
N LYS A 63 -12.87 8.14 -15.50
CA LYS A 63 -14.21 8.74 -15.67
C LYS A 63 -15.25 7.94 -16.49
N THR A 64 -14.86 6.84 -17.13
CA THR A 64 -15.76 6.00 -17.96
C THR A 64 -15.64 4.51 -17.70
N ASN A 65 -14.89 4.07 -16.67
CA ASN A 65 -14.50 2.67 -16.50
C ASN A 65 -14.72 2.10 -15.07
N GLY A 66 -15.55 2.71 -14.21
CA GLY A 66 -15.72 2.26 -12.82
C GLY A 66 -16.16 0.80 -12.67
N THR A 67 -17.11 0.36 -13.49
CA THR A 67 -17.54 -1.05 -13.55
C THR A 67 -16.37 -1.98 -13.90
N ARG A 68 -15.46 -1.55 -14.79
CA ARG A 68 -14.29 -2.34 -15.20
C ARG A 68 -13.25 -2.48 -14.09
N VAL A 69 -13.07 -1.43 -13.28
CA VAL A 69 -12.19 -1.46 -12.11
C VAL A 69 -12.73 -2.44 -11.07
N TYR A 70 -14.04 -2.38 -10.80
CA TYR A 70 -14.70 -3.31 -9.88
C TYR A 70 -14.60 -4.76 -10.37
N ASP A 71 -14.91 -5.02 -11.65
CA ASP A 71 -14.81 -6.36 -12.24
C ASP A 71 -13.36 -6.89 -12.22
N ALA A 72 -12.37 -6.03 -12.47
CA ALA A 72 -10.97 -6.40 -12.37
C ALA A 72 -10.56 -6.72 -10.92
N ALA A 73 -11.08 -5.96 -9.96
CA ALA A 73 -10.84 -6.22 -8.54
C ALA A 73 -11.46 -7.55 -8.10
N LEU A 74 -12.70 -7.85 -8.53
CA LEU A 74 -13.34 -9.15 -8.29
C LEU A 74 -12.55 -10.30 -8.89
N LYS A 75 -12.11 -10.19 -10.15
CA LYS A 75 -11.25 -11.21 -10.79
C LYS A 75 -9.93 -11.42 -10.04
N SER A 76 -9.35 -10.34 -9.52
CA SER A 76 -8.12 -10.42 -8.73
C SER A 76 -8.36 -11.14 -7.40
N LEU A 77 -9.49 -10.88 -6.76
CA LEU A 77 -9.92 -11.57 -5.53
C LEU A 77 -10.19 -13.06 -5.78
N GLU A 78 -10.92 -13.41 -6.84
CA GLU A 78 -11.18 -14.80 -7.23
C GLU A 78 -9.88 -15.55 -7.53
N CYS A 79 -8.93 -14.92 -8.23
CA CYS A 79 -7.61 -15.47 -8.46
C CYS A 79 -6.86 -15.75 -7.15
N ALA A 80 -6.88 -14.78 -6.22
CA ALA A 80 -6.23 -14.93 -4.91
C ALA A 80 -6.85 -16.07 -4.09
N LYS A 81 -8.17 -16.30 -4.19
CA LYS A 81 -8.87 -17.42 -3.55
C LYS A 81 -8.53 -18.77 -4.18
N ALA A 82 -8.44 -18.82 -5.51
CA ALA A 82 -8.10 -20.02 -6.26
C ALA A 82 -6.64 -20.44 -6.09
N SER A 83 -5.78 -19.53 -5.62
CA SER A 83 -4.41 -19.83 -5.22
C SER A 83 -4.38 -20.75 -4.00
N LYS A 84 -4.56 -22.05 -4.22
CA LYS A 84 -4.31 -23.09 -3.22
C LYS A 84 -2.83 -23.07 -2.89
N SER A 85 -2.49 -22.73 -1.67
CA SER A 85 -1.11 -22.90 -1.25
C SER A 85 -1.09 -23.28 0.21
N ASP A 86 -1.11 -24.58 0.42
CA ASP A 86 -0.93 -25.21 1.73
C ASP A 86 0.50 -24.99 2.27
N ASP A 87 1.43 -24.47 1.45
CA ASP A 87 2.78 -24.05 1.82
C ASP A 87 3.20 -22.75 1.07
N ILE A 88 2.61 -21.59 1.40
CA ILE A 88 3.07 -20.31 0.79
C ILE A 88 4.45 -19.95 1.35
N ILE A 89 5.50 -20.47 0.72
CA ILE A 89 6.81 -19.83 0.74
C ILE A 89 6.63 -18.48 0.03
N CYS A 90 7.19 -17.43 0.61
CA CYS A 90 7.02 -16.05 0.18
C CYS A 90 7.21 -15.76 -1.31
N ASP A 91 8.08 -16.49 -1.99
CA ASP A 91 8.30 -16.34 -3.43
C ASP A 91 7.05 -16.72 -4.24
N SER A 92 6.34 -17.78 -3.82
CA SER A 92 5.06 -18.18 -4.41
C SER A 92 3.98 -17.11 -4.19
N MET A 93 3.98 -16.46 -3.01
CA MET A 93 3.04 -15.37 -2.72
C MET A 93 3.22 -14.19 -3.67
N ASN A 94 4.47 -13.79 -3.92
CA ASN A 94 4.76 -12.65 -4.77
C ASN A 94 4.46 -12.95 -6.25
N ALA A 95 4.73 -14.17 -6.70
CA ALA A 95 4.40 -14.61 -8.05
C ALA A 95 2.88 -14.64 -8.28
N GLU A 96 2.12 -15.24 -7.36
CA GLU A 96 0.66 -15.29 -7.44
C GLU A 96 0.03 -13.91 -7.27
N PHE A 97 0.55 -13.05 -6.38
CA PHE A 97 0.10 -11.66 -6.26
C PHE A 97 0.27 -10.90 -7.59
N LYS A 98 1.46 -10.95 -8.20
CA LYS A 98 1.72 -10.30 -9.50
C LYS A 98 0.80 -10.82 -10.59
N LYS A 99 0.47 -12.12 -10.57
CA LYS A 99 -0.44 -12.74 -11.53
C LYS A 99 -1.88 -12.29 -11.30
N CYS A 100 -2.34 -12.30 -10.05
CA CYS A 100 -3.71 -11.96 -9.68
C CYS A 100 -4.00 -10.47 -9.81
N ILE A 101 -3.02 -9.58 -9.70
CA ILE A 101 -3.24 -8.13 -9.84
C ILE A 101 -3.28 -7.64 -11.30
N LYS A 102 -2.87 -8.47 -12.27
CA LYS A 102 -2.85 -8.10 -13.71
C LYS A 102 -4.16 -7.52 -14.26
N PRO A 103 -5.35 -8.02 -13.90
CA PRO A 103 -6.60 -7.43 -14.37
C PRO A 103 -6.74 -5.96 -13.98
N ILE A 104 -6.32 -5.60 -12.76
CA ILE A 104 -6.37 -4.22 -12.24
C ILE A 104 -5.33 -3.36 -12.97
N GLU A 105 -4.10 -3.85 -13.12
CA GLU A 105 -3.03 -3.16 -13.85
C GLU A 105 -3.50 -2.79 -15.27
N LYS A 106 -4.07 -3.75 -16.00
CA LYS A 106 -4.58 -3.53 -17.35
C LYS A 106 -5.68 -2.47 -17.42
N VAL A 107 -6.62 -2.47 -16.46
CA VAL A 107 -7.67 -1.45 -16.45
C VAL A 107 -7.06 -0.06 -16.25
N PHE A 108 -6.11 0.08 -15.34
CA PHE A 108 -5.42 1.34 -15.13
C PHE A 108 -4.60 1.79 -16.34
N GLU A 109 -3.87 0.89 -17.00
CA GLU A 109 -3.15 1.21 -18.24
C GLU A 109 -4.06 1.75 -19.35
N GLU A 110 -5.30 1.28 -19.43
CA GLU A 110 -6.26 1.71 -20.45
C GLU A 110 -7.03 2.98 -20.08
N CYS A 111 -7.13 3.33 -18.78
CA CYS A 111 -7.99 4.40 -18.31
C CYS A 111 -7.24 5.63 -17.76
N LEU A 112 -5.97 5.46 -17.41
CA LEU A 112 -5.13 6.55 -16.94
C LEU A 112 -4.67 7.44 -18.09
N GLU A 113 -4.43 8.72 -17.80
CA GLU A 113 -3.63 9.57 -18.69
C GLU A 113 -2.17 9.09 -18.71
N ALA A 114 -1.47 9.28 -19.83
CA ALA A 114 -0.08 8.84 -20.01
C ALA A 114 0.86 9.20 -18.85
N LYS A 115 0.67 10.38 -18.23
CA LYS A 115 1.48 10.84 -17.09
C LYS A 115 1.33 10.00 -15.81
N TYR A 116 0.29 9.18 -15.72
CA TYR A 116 -0.03 8.30 -14.59
C TYR A 116 0.23 6.82 -14.86
N HIS A 117 0.54 6.41 -16.09
CA HIS A 117 0.63 4.98 -16.48
C HIS A 117 1.61 4.17 -15.62
N ASP A 118 2.71 4.79 -15.17
CA ASP A 118 3.73 4.10 -14.38
C ASP A 118 3.39 4.00 -12.87
N VAL A 119 2.34 4.67 -12.41
CA VAL A 119 1.99 4.74 -10.98
C VAL A 119 1.44 3.42 -10.43
N PRO A 120 0.51 2.72 -11.12
CA PRO A 120 0.09 1.38 -10.68
C PRO A 120 1.27 0.41 -10.54
N LYS A 121 2.18 0.42 -11.52
CA LYS A 121 3.39 -0.41 -11.50
C LYS A 121 4.31 -0.05 -10.33
N LEU A 122 4.48 1.23 -10.02
CA LEU A 122 5.21 1.68 -8.84
C LEU A 122 4.60 1.10 -7.56
N ILE A 123 3.28 1.18 -7.38
CA ILE A 123 2.57 0.65 -6.21
C ILE A 123 2.74 -0.86 -6.10
N ILE A 124 2.54 -1.59 -7.20
CA ILE A 124 2.72 -3.05 -7.25
C ILE A 124 4.15 -3.42 -6.85
N ASN A 125 5.15 -2.75 -7.43
CA ASN A 125 6.56 -2.98 -7.12
C ASN A 125 6.88 -2.68 -5.65
N SER A 126 6.28 -1.63 -5.06
CA SER A 126 6.39 -1.32 -3.63
C SER A 126 5.85 -2.44 -2.74
N ILE A 127 4.67 -2.97 -3.07
CA ILE A 127 4.06 -4.07 -2.31
C ILE A 127 4.93 -5.33 -2.41
N VAL A 128 5.31 -5.72 -3.63
CA VAL A 128 6.16 -6.89 -3.89
C VAL A 128 7.49 -6.78 -3.16
N SER A 129 8.23 -5.68 -3.36
CA SER A 129 9.55 -5.49 -2.75
C SER A 129 9.47 -5.48 -1.22
N THR A 130 8.40 -4.92 -0.66
CA THR A 130 8.19 -4.95 0.79
C THR A 130 7.87 -6.36 1.28
N SER A 131 7.04 -7.09 0.57
CA SER A 131 6.73 -8.49 0.86
C SER A 131 8.00 -9.34 0.84
N GLU A 132 8.81 -9.25 -0.22
CA GLU A 132 10.12 -9.89 -0.33
C GLU A 132 11.04 -9.54 0.84
N TYR A 133 11.05 -8.28 1.27
CA TYR A 133 11.82 -7.88 2.47
C TYR A 133 11.31 -8.58 3.73
N LEU A 134 10.00 -8.54 4.02
CA LEU A 134 9.42 -9.15 5.22
C LEU A 134 9.66 -10.65 5.27
N CYS A 135 9.60 -11.28 4.11
CA CYS A 135 9.81 -12.69 3.91
C CYS A 135 11.24 -13.17 4.11
N ASN A 136 12.21 -12.38 3.65
CA ASN A 136 13.63 -12.66 3.81
C ASN A 136 14.19 -12.09 5.12
N SER A 137 13.37 -11.38 5.91
CA SER A 137 13.76 -10.83 7.19
C SER A 137 13.77 -11.88 8.28
N LYS A 138 14.66 -11.73 9.25
CA LYS A 138 14.61 -12.56 10.46
C LYS A 138 13.35 -12.22 11.24
N VAL A 139 12.76 -13.20 11.92
CA VAL A 139 11.57 -13.00 12.79
C VAL A 139 11.79 -11.82 13.75
N ARG A 140 12.99 -11.69 14.33
CA ARG A 140 13.36 -10.55 15.17
C ARG A 140 13.17 -9.21 14.44
N ASP A 141 13.65 -9.08 13.22
CA ASP A 141 13.59 -7.83 12.46
C ASP A 141 12.13 -7.45 12.16
N VAL A 142 11.27 -8.44 11.87
CA VAL A 142 9.82 -8.26 11.65
C VAL A 142 9.08 -7.86 12.94
N VAL A 143 9.41 -8.49 14.07
CA VAL A 143 8.83 -8.14 15.38
C VAL A 143 9.16 -6.69 15.75
N GLU A 144 10.38 -6.26 15.47
CA GLU A 144 10.82 -4.88 15.73
C GLU A 144 10.04 -3.83 14.92
N LEU A 145 9.46 -4.19 13.76
CA LEU A 145 8.56 -3.29 13.02
C LEU A 145 7.27 -2.95 13.78
N SER A 146 6.95 -3.69 14.83
CA SER A 146 5.80 -3.44 15.71
C SER A 146 6.19 -2.73 17.00
N ASN A 147 7.46 -2.32 17.13
CA ASN A 147 7.95 -1.64 18.31
C ASN A 147 7.26 -0.28 18.48
N LYS A 148 6.69 -0.05 19.68
CA LYS A 148 5.95 1.17 19.99
C LYS A 148 6.81 2.43 19.90
N CYS A 149 8.14 2.33 20.07
CA CYS A 149 9.00 3.50 19.90
C CYS A 149 8.96 4.06 18.47
N ALA A 150 8.65 3.21 17.49
CA ALA A 150 8.52 3.59 16.09
C ALA A 150 7.09 4.00 15.73
N ALA A 151 6.16 3.99 16.70
CA ALA A 151 4.88 4.65 16.55
C ALA A 151 5.14 6.16 16.49
N VAL A 152 5.25 6.69 15.28
CA VAL A 152 5.42 8.12 15.06
C VAL A 152 4.06 8.79 15.22
N ASP A 153 4.05 9.88 15.98
CA ASP A 153 2.92 10.80 16.06
C ASP A 153 2.48 11.24 14.66
N VAL A 154 1.18 11.12 14.37
CA VAL A 154 0.60 11.46 13.06
C VAL A 154 0.94 12.89 12.67
N GLU A 155 0.97 13.83 13.63
CA GLU A 155 1.32 15.23 13.35
C GLU A 155 2.79 15.39 12.94
N LYS A 156 3.70 14.56 13.48
CA LYS A 156 5.11 14.55 13.10
C LYS A 156 5.34 13.87 11.76
N LEU A 157 4.55 12.85 11.42
CA LEU A 157 4.56 12.29 10.07
C LEU A 157 4.05 13.32 9.08
N LYS A 158 2.97 14.02 9.41
CA LYS A 158 2.38 15.08 8.59
C LYS A 158 3.37 16.21 8.31
N SER A 159 4.18 16.61 9.29
CA SER A 159 5.23 17.61 9.04
C SER A 159 6.35 17.10 8.11
N CYS A 160 6.66 15.79 8.14
CA CYS A 160 7.59 15.18 7.19
C CYS A 160 7.02 15.03 5.78
N VAL A 161 5.70 15.12 5.57
CA VAL A 161 5.08 14.92 4.24
C VAL A 161 4.24 16.11 3.78
N SER A 162 4.25 17.22 4.52
CA SER A 162 3.44 18.41 4.20
C SER A 162 3.80 18.99 2.82
N GLY A 163 5.08 18.95 2.45
CA GLY A 163 5.56 19.37 1.13
C GLY A 163 5.08 18.46 -0.01
N ILE A 164 4.78 17.19 0.28
CA ILE A 164 4.25 16.24 -0.69
C ILE A 164 2.82 16.64 -1.08
N GLU A 165 1.97 16.92 -0.09
CA GLU A 165 0.59 17.35 -0.33
C GLU A 165 0.53 18.63 -1.16
N GLU A 166 1.37 19.61 -0.84
CA GLU A 166 1.42 20.88 -1.58
C GLU A 166 1.87 20.68 -3.02
N LYS A 167 2.88 19.84 -3.25
CA LYS A 167 3.37 19.55 -4.60
C LYS A 167 2.33 18.86 -5.47
N PHE A 168 1.54 17.95 -4.88
CA PHE A 168 0.49 17.24 -5.60
C PHE A 168 -0.85 18.01 -5.68
N LYS A 169 -0.99 19.18 -5.06
CA LYS A 169 -2.13 20.08 -5.36
C LYS A 169 -2.12 20.55 -6.82
N HIS A 170 -0.94 20.58 -7.46
CA HIS A 170 -0.76 20.98 -8.85
C HIS A 170 -0.35 19.79 -9.74
N ILE A 171 -0.87 18.61 -9.43
CA ILE A 171 -0.56 17.35 -10.14
C ILE A 171 -0.80 17.43 -11.65
N GLU A 172 -1.71 18.30 -12.10
CA GLU A 172 -2.01 18.53 -13.51
C GLU A 172 -0.79 19.02 -14.31
N ASN A 173 0.13 19.74 -13.65
CA ASN A 173 1.35 20.29 -14.27
C ASN A 173 2.53 19.30 -14.26
N VAL A 174 2.37 18.13 -13.63
CA VAL A 174 3.43 17.13 -13.51
C VAL A 174 3.51 16.31 -14.80
N LYS A 175 4.65 16.35 -15.47
CA LYS A 175 4.88 15.62 -16.74
C LYS A 175 5.01 14.11 -16.54
N ASN A 176 5.69 13.69 -15.47
CA ASN A 176 5.87 12.28 -15.11
C ASN A 176 5.59 12.11 -13.62
N LEU A 177 4.44 11.51 -13.30
CA LEU A 177 4.03 11.41 -11.90
C LEU A 177 4.93 10.48 -11.10
N LYS A 178 5.36 9.35 -11.68
CA LYS A 178 6.26 8.39 -11.01
C LYS A 178 7.55 9.06 -10.57
N THR A 179 8.22 9.78 -11.46
CA THR A 179 9.49 10.47 -11.15
C THR A 179 9.29 11.47 -10.02
N GLU A 180 8.19 12.23 -10.04
CA GLU A 180 7.90 13.24 -9.04
C GLU A 180 7.59 12.62 -7.67
N VAL A 181 6.72 11.61 -7.64
CA VAL A 181 6.42 10.83 -6.43
C VAL A 181 7.69 10.23 -5.84
N CYS A 182 8.52 9.62 -6.68
CA CYS A 182 9.77 9.02 -6.23
C CYS A 182 10.77 10.04 -5.68
N SER A 183 10.93 11.17 -6.35
CA SER A 183 11.78 12.26 -5.88
C SER A 183 11.33 12.76 -4.50
N GLU A 184 10.03 13.00 -4.33
CA GLU A 184 9.50 13.48 -3.05
C GLU A 184 9.59 12.44 -1.94
N LEU A 185 9.30 11.16 -2.22
CA LEU A 185 9.42 10.11 -1.21
C LEU A 185 10.87 9.89 -0.77
N VAL A 186 11.82 9.92 -1.72
CA VAL A 186 13.26 9.81 -1.40
C VAL A 186 13.73 11.01 -0.60
N LYS A 187 13.33 12.23 -0.98
CA LYS A 187 13.66 13.46 -0.27
C LYS A 187 13.20 13.45 1.19
N HIS A 188 12.03 12.88 1.46
CA HIS A 188 11.46 12.85 2.81
C HIS A 188 11.82 11.59 3.62
N LYS A 189 12.53 10.61 3.02
CA LYS A 189 13.02 9.40 3.70
C LYS A 189 13.76 9.73 5.00
N ASP A 190 14.67 10.69 4.95
CA ASP A 190 15.51 11.03 6.10
C ASP A 190 14.72 11.69 7.23
N CYS A 191 13.67 12.47 6.91
CA CYS A 191 12.77 13.01 7.93
C CYS A 191 12.04 11.89 8.67
N LEU A 192 11.49 10.94 7.91
CA LEU A 192 10.74 9.81 8.46
C LEU A 192 11.63 8.89 9.30
N LEU A 193 12.82 8.55 8.79
CA LEU A 193 13.82 7.78 9.54
C LEU A 193 14.35 8.54 10.75
N GLY A 194 14.48 9.86 10.65
CA GLY A 194 14.87 10.73 11.76
C GLY A 194 13.92 10.61 12.96
N GLN A 195 12.60 10.47 12.71
CA GLN A 195 11.63 10.24 13.79
C GLN A 195 11.85 8.89 14.48
N VAL A 196 12.09 7.82 13.70
CA VAL A 196 12.39 6.50 14.26
C VAL A 196 13.70 6.54 15.05
N ASN A 197 14.75 7.14 14.49
CA ASN A 197 16.07 7.23 15.13
C ASN A 197 16.03 8.04 16.43
N LYS A 198 15.19 9.08 16.50
CA LYS A 198 15.01 9.90 17.70
C LYS A 198 14.27 9.16 18.81
N ASN A 199 13.24 8.38 18.46
CA ASN A 199 12.36 7.76 19.44
C ASN A 199 12.80 6.35 19.85
N CYS A 200 13.47 5.63 18.96
CA CYS A 200 13.94 4.27 19.18
C CYS A 200 15.42 4.22 19.57
N LYS A 201 15.71 3.59 20.71
CA LYS A 201 17.09 3.37 21.16
C LYS A 201 17.73 2.14 20.52
N HIS A 202 16.94 1.11 20.23
CA HIS A 202 17.44 -0.19 19.80
C HIS A 202 17.83 -0.17 18.32
N ASP A 203 19.07 -0.55 18.01
CA ASP A 203 19.62 -0.44 16.65
C ASP A 203 18.97 -1.42 15.67
N VAL A 204 18.50 -2.57 16.16
CA VAL A 204 17.73 -3.51 15.32
C VAL A 204 16.44 -2.86 14.84
N THR A 205 15.73 -2.12 15.70
CA THR A 205 14.51 -1.40 15.31
C THR A 205 14.82 -0.36 14.23
N LYS A 206 15.82 0.50 14.45
CA LYS A 206 16.22 1.52 13.46
C LYS A 206 16.56 0.88 12.10
N LYS A 207 17.34 -0.20 12.12
CA LYS A 207 17.73 -0.95 10.92
C LYS A 207 16.53 -1.59 10.22
N SER A 208 15.63 -2.25 10.97
CA SER A 208 14.42 -2.85 10.42
C SER A 208 13.55 -1.83 9.69
N PHE A 209 13.37 -0.64 10.27
CA PHE A 209 12.62 0.44 9.63
C PHE A 209 13.35 1.00 8.40
N SER A 210 14.66 1.24 8.48
CA SER A 210 15.45 1.67 7.32
C SER A 210 15.32 0.72 6.13
N ASN A 211 15.49 -0.57 6.37
CA ASN A 211 15.37 -1.60 5.33
C ASN A 211 13.93 -1.69 4.79
N LEU A 212 12.92 -1.52 5.64
CA LEU A 212 11.52 -1.47 5.22
C LEU A 212 11.26 -0.28 4.29
N PHE A 213 11.77 0.90 4.63
CA PHE A 213 11.68 2.09 3.78
C PHE A 213 12.39 1.90 2.45
N GLU A 214 13.58 1.28 2.45
CA GLU A 214 14.30 0.95 1.22
C GLU A 214 13.53 -0.02 0.33
N ALA A 215 12.93 -1.04 0.94
CA ALA A 215 12.09 -2.00 0.23
C ALA A 215 10.83 -1.34 -0.34
N ALA A 216 10.15 -0.47 0.42
CA ALA A 216 8.88 0.10 0.02
C ALA A 216 9.00 1.29 -0.95
N ILE A 217 10.12 2.03 -0.90
CA ILE A 217 10.27 3.31 -1.60
C ILE A 217 11.49 3.29 -2.52
N THR A 218 12.68 3.03 -1.99
CA THR A 218 13.92 3.21 -2.75
C THR A 218 14.03 2.21 -3.91
N LYS A 219 13.79 0.92 -3.67
CA LYS A 219 13.86 -0.10 -4.73
C LYS A 219 12.81 0.11 -5.84
N PRO A 220 11.51 0.30 -5.53
CA PRO A 220 10.48 0.53 -6.55
C PRO A 220 10.71 1.78 -7.39
N CYS A 221 11.31 2.81 -6.79
CA CYS A 221 11.65 4.06 -7.49
C CYS A 221 12.89 3.98 -8.38
N ALA A 222 13.73 2.96 -8.19
CA ALA A 222 14.91 2.72 -9.03
C ALA A 222 14.65 1.76 -10.20
N ALA A 223 13.52 1.04 -10.19
CA ALA A 223 13.09 0.09 -11.22
C ALA A 223 12.22 0.75 -12.29
#